data_AF-A0A662KQV3-F1
#
_entry.id   AF-A0A662KQV3-F1
#
_cell.length_a   1.000
_cell.length_b   1.000
_cell.length_c   1.000
_cell.angle_alpha   90.00
_cell.angle_beta   90.00
_cell.angle_gamma   90.00
#
_symmetry.space_group_name_H-M   'P 1'
#
loop_
_entity.id
_entity.type
_entity.pdbx_description
1 polymer ?
#
loop_
_entity_poly.entity_id
_entity_poly.type
_entity_poly.pdbx_seq_one_letter_code
_entity_poly.pdbx_strand_id
1 'polypeptide(L)' 'MTSRKSLDEIRKILKNHEKELKKRYGVKRIGLFGSYVRGEQKEGV' A
#
# COMPACT_ATOMS: atom_id res chain seq x y z
N MET A 1 4.33 -11.92 17.19
CA MET A 1 3.53 -12.17 15.97
C MET A 1 3.70 -10.98 15.06
N THR A 2 4.76 -10.95 14.25
CA THR A 2 5.01 -9.86 13.30
C THR A 2 4.09 -10.10 12.10
N SER A 3 2.97 -9.37 12.06
CA SER A 3 1.99 -9.48 10.97
C SER A 3 2.57 -8.85 9.73
N ARG A 4 3.20 -9.68 8.89
CA ARG A 4 3.57 -9.33 7.53
C ARG A 4 2.30 -8.89 6.80
N LYS A 5 2.16 -7.58 6.57
CA LYS A 5 0.99 -7.05 5.86
C LYS A 5 0.95 -7.65 4.47
N SER A 6 -0.14 -8.33 4.17
CA SER A 6 -0.36 -8.94 2.87
C SER A 6 -0.65 -7.86 1.83
N LEU A 7 -0.38 -8.15 0.55
CA LEU A 7 -0.68 -7.25 -0.57
C LEU A 7 -2.11 -6.71 -0.54
N ASP A 8 -3.07 -7.56 -0.17
CA ASP A 8 -4.48 -7.16 -0.03
C ASP A 8 -4.72 -6.16 1.09
N GLU A 9 -4.02 -6.28 2.22
CA GLU A 9 -4.14 -5.35 3.33
C GLU A 9 -3.61 -3.97 2.92
N ILE A 10 -2.45 -3.94 2.27
CA ILE A 10 -1.85 -2.72 1.73
C ILE A 10 -2.80 -2.08 0.72
N ARG A 11 -3.38 -2.88 -0.18
CA ARG A 11 -4.35 -2.39 -1.17
C ARG A 11 -5.59 -1.80 -0.50
N LYS A 12 -6.08 -2.41 0.58
CA LYS A 12 -7.24 -1.93 1.34
C LYS A 12 -6.95 -0.60 2.04
N ILE A 13 -5.76 -0.47 2.64
CA ILE A 13 -5.30 0.78 3.25
C ILE A 13 -5.20 1.88 2.20
N LEU A 14 -4.54 1.62 1.07
CA LEU A 14 -4.40 2.61 -0.02
C LEU A 14 -5.76 3.04 -0.56
N LYS A 15 -6.71 2.10 -0.76
CA LYS A 15 -8.09 2.43 -1.19
C LYS A 15 -8.85 3.29 -0.18
N ASN A 16 -8.72 3.01 1.12
CA ASN A 16 -9.39 3.81 2.16
C ASN A 16 -8.89 5.25 2.16
N HIS A 17 -7.59 5.46 1.93
CA HIS A 17 -6.98 6.80 1.91
C HIS A 17 -7.06 7.47 0.53
N GLU A 18 -7.35 6.73 -0.54
CA GLU A 18 -7.39 7.26 -1.91
C GLU A 18 -8.32 8.47 -2.05
N LYS A 19 -9.51 8.42 -1.42
CA LYS A 19 -10.48 9.53 -1.46
C LYS A 19 -9.94 10.79 -0.80
N GLU A 20 -9.29 10.64 0.35
CA GLU A 20 -8.68 11.77 1.07
C GLU A 20 -7.52 12.36 0.26
N LEU A 21 -6.64 11.50 -0.26
CA LEU A 21 -5.49 11.90 -1.04
C LEU A 21 -5.89 12.61 -2.35
N LYS A 22 -6.93 12.12 -3.02
CA LYS A 22 -7.56 12.80 -4.17
C LYS A 22 -8.07 14.19 -3.81
N LYS A 23 -8.79 14.31 -2.69
CA LYS A 23 -9.41 15.57 -2.27
C LYS A 23 -8.38 16.60 -1.79
N ARG A 24 -7.38 16.18 -1.01
CA ARG A 24 -6.37 17.07 -0.41
C ARG A 24 -5.22 17.41 -1.35
N TYR A 25 -4.80 16.45 -2.18
CA TYR A 25 -3.58 16.58 -2.98
C TYR A 25 -3.81 16.38 -4.49
N GLY A 26 -5.06 16.17 -4.94
CA GLY A 26 -5.37 16.03 -6.37
C GLY A 26 -4.78 14.77 -7.02
N VAL A 27 -4.49 13.73 -6.23
CA VAL A 27 -3.79 12.52 -6.71
C VAL A 27 -4.63 11.79 -7.76
N LYS A 28 -4.08 11.64 -8.98
CA LYS A 28 -4.80 10.93 -10.07
C LYS A 28 -4.79 9.41 -9.90
N ARG A 29 -3.68 8.81 -9.44
CA ARG A 29 -3.51 7.36 -9.24
C ARG A 29 -2.53 7.06 -8.11
N ILE A 30 -2.76 5.94 -7.43
CA ILE A 30 -1.86 5.37 -6.42
C ILE A 30 -1.45 3.97 -6.91
N GLY A 31 -0.14 3.73 -7.03
CA GLY A 31 0.42 2.45 -7.46
C GLY A 31 1.29 1.83 -6.37
N LEU A 32 1.27 0.50 -6.29
CA LEU A 32 2.18 -0.27 -5.46
C LEU A 32 3.29 -0.84 -6.34
N PHE A 33 4.54 -0.70 -5.90
CA PHE A 33 5.72 -1.09 -6.67
C PHE A 33 6.73 -1.84 -5.78
N GLY A 34 7.78 -2.39 -6.40
CA GLY A 34 8.91 -2.99 -5.68
C GLY A 34 8.64 -4.39 -5.14
N SER A 35 9.39 -4.79 -4.11
CA SER A 35 9.38 -6.12 -3.50
C SER A 35 8.02 -6.53 -2.95
N TYR A 36 7.15 -5.57 -2.64
CA TYR A 36 5.77 -5.83 -2.24
C TYR A 36 4.96 -6.50 -3.36
N VAL A 37 5.07 -6.03 -4.61
CA VAL A 37 4.35 -6.64 -5.75
C VAL A 37 4.87 -8.05 -6.06
N ARG A 38 6.17 -8.29 -5.85
CA ARG A 38 6.80 -9.59 -6.07
C ARG A 38 6.62 -10.57 -4.91
N GLY A 39 6.03 -10.15 -3.79
CA GLY A 39 5.92 -10.96 -2.56
C GLY A 39 7.25 -11.17 -1.82
N GLU A 40 8.32 -10.53 -2.29
CA GLU A 40 9.68 -10.64 -1.77
C GLU A 40 9.96 -9.69 -0.59
N GLN A 41 8.96 -8.93 -0.10
CA GLN A 41 9.20 -7.98 0.98
C GLN A 41 9.69 -8.69 2.24
N LYS A 42 10.80 -8.26 2.82
CA LYS A 42 11.29 -8.75 4.12
C LYS A 42 11.15 -7.61 5.12
N GLU A 43 10.68 -7.90 6.33
CA GLU A 43 10.84 -6.95 7.43
C GLU A 43 12.34 -6.79 7.69
N GLY A 44 12.79 -5.54 7.75
CA GLY A 44 14.15 -5.25 8.17
C GLY A 44 14.32 -5.69 9.62
N VAL A 45 15.38 -6.47 9.86
CA VAL A 45 15.83 -6.86 11.20
C VAL A 45 16.49 -5.70 11.92
#